data_AF-A0A960EHS6-F1
#
_entry.id   AF-A0A960EHS6-F1
#
_cell.length_a   1.000
_cell.length_b   1.000
_cell.length_c   1.000
_cell.angle_alpha   90.00
_cell.angle_beta   90.00
_cell.angle_gamma   90.00
#
_symmetry.space_group_name_H-M   'P 1'
#
loop_
_entity.id
_entity.type
_entity.pdbx_description
1 polymer ?
#
loop_
_entity_poly.entity_id
_entity_poly.type
_entity_poly.pdbx_seq_one_letter_code
_entity_poly.pdbx_strand_id
1 'polypeptide(L)' 'MGGVQGIATREIVAAAGQRNASAVSYHFGSRQGLLLEILARRGAPVDRERGRRRAALGDRPSVAELVRCLVAPY' A
#
# COMPACT_ATOMS: atom_id res chain seq x y z
N MET A 1 -11.74 -17.61 -8.20
CA MET A 1 -10.29 -17.69 -7.91
C MET A 1 -9.57 -16.72 -8.83
N GLY A 2 -8.94 -15.69 -8.28
CA GLY A 2 -8.22 -14.70 -9.05
C GLY A 2 -7.75 -13.60 -8.13
N GLY A 3 -6.71 -13.88 -7.34
CA GLY A 3 -6.06 -12.85 -6.55
C GLY A 3 -5.42 -11.79 -7.45
N VAL A 4 -4.55 -10.97 -6.88
CA VAL A 4 -3.87 -9.88 -7.61
C VAL A 4 -3.18 -10.37 -8.90
N GLN A 5 -2.77 -11.63 -9.03
CA GLN A 5 -2.14 -12.14 -10.26
C GLN A 5 -3.12 -12.51 -11.38
N GLY A 6 -4.40 -12.75 -11.07
CA GLY A 6 -5.38 -13.22 -12.04
C GLY A 6 -6.02 -12.11 -12.90
N ILE A 7 -5.84 -10.84 -12.54
CA ILE A 7 -6.49 -9.72 -13.23
C ILE A 7 -5.60 -9.16 -14.33
N ALA A 8 -6.07 -9.15 -15.58
CA ALA A 8 -5.31 -8.59 -16.68
C ALA A 8 -5.25 -7.05 -16.62
N THR A 9 -4.16 -6.45 -17.10
CA THR A 9 -4.00 -4.98 -17.15
C THR A 9 -5.13 -4.29 -17.92
N ARG A 10 -5.66 -4.94 -18.97
CA ARG A 10 -6.81 -4.44 -19.74
C ARG A 10 -8.09 -4.32 -18.90
N GLU A 11 -8.31 -5.24 -17.96
CA GLU A 11 -9.48 -5.22 -17.08
C GLU A 11 -9.37 -4.07 -16.08
N ILE A 12 -8.17 -3.82 -15.55
CA ILE A 12 -7.87 -2.67 -14.70
C ILE A 12 -8.16 -1.36 -15.45
N VAL A 13 -7.69 -1.25 -16.69
CA VAL A 13 -7.85 -0.06 -17.53
C VAL A 13 -9.31 0.17 -17.91
N ALA A 14 -10.03 -0.89 -18.27
CA ALA A 14 -11.47 -0.81 -18.54
C ALA A 14 -12.26 -0.38 -17.29
N ALA A 15 -11.96 -0.97 -16.13
CA ALA A 15 -12.58 -0.60 -14.85
C ALA A 15 -12.27 0.85 -14.44
N ALA A 16 -11.10 1.38 -14.84
CA ALA A 16 -10.72 2.78 -14.65
C ALA A 16 -11.34 3.75 -15.68
N GLY A 17 -12.20 3.26 -16.58
CA GLY A 17 -12.81 4.08 -17.65
C GLY A 17 -11.82 4.51 -18.74
N GLN A 18 -10.62 3.91 -18.76
CA GLN A 18 -9.58 4.20 -19.73
C GLN A 18 -9.70 3.25 -20.92
N ARG A 19 -9.36 3.73 -22.12
CA ARG A 19 -9.40 2.91 -23.36
C ARG A 19 -8.02 2.38 -23.78
N ASN A 20 -6.95 2.79 -23.08
CA ASN A 20 -5.57 2.53 -23.48
C ASN A 20 -4.79 1.80 -22.38
N ALA A 21 -4.33 0.58 -22.67
CA ALA A 21 -3.50 -0.21 -21.77
C ALA A 21 -2.17 0.47 -21.42
N SER A 22 -1.63 1.28 -22.33
CA SER A 22 -0.38 2.03 -22.12
C SER A 22 -0.49 3.08 -21.02
N ALA A 23 -1.70 3.49 -20.61
CA ALA A 23 -1.87 4.40 -19.48
C ALA A 23 -1.26 3.84 -18.18
N VAL A 24 -1.31 2.51 -17.98
CA VAL A 24 -0.69 1.89 -16.80
C VAL A 24 0.82 2.01 -16.85
N SER A 25 1.44 1.65 -17.97
CA SER A 25 2.89 1.77 -18.13
C SER A 25 3.35 3.23 -18.11
N TYR A 26 2.56 4.16 -18.65
CA TYR A 26 2.88 5.59 -18.66
C TYR A 26 2.90 6.19 -17.24
N HIS A 27 1.86 5.92 -16.44
CA HIS A 27 1.76 6.50 -15.10
C HIS A 27 2.54 5.74 -14.03
N PHE A 28 2.68 4.42 -14.18
CA PHE A 28 3.20 3.56 -13.13
C PHE A 28 4.42 2.74 -13.55
N GLY A 29 4.91 2.89 -14.79
CA GLY A 29 6.01 2.11 -15.37
C GLY A 29 5.65 0.67 -15.70
N SER A 30 4.86 0.01 -14.85
CA SER A 30 4.40 -1.36 -15.04
C SER A 30 3.16 -1.67 -14.20
N ARG A 31 2.56 -2.85 -14.44
CA ARG A 31 1.52 -3.41 -13.56
C ARG A 31 2.01 -3.59 -12.11
N GLN A 32 3.26 -4.00 -11.94
CA GLN A 32 3.88 -4.12 -10.62
C GLN A 32 4.04 -2.74 -9.97
N GLY A 33 4.47 -1.73 -10.73
CA GLY A 33 4.57 -0.36 -10.24
C GLY A 33 3.22 0.18 -9.77
N LEU A 34 2.14 -0.07 -10.51
CA LEU A 34 0.78 0.29 -10.09
C LEU A 34 0.41 -0.35 -8.74
N LEU A 35 0.74 -1.62 -8.54
CA LEU A 35 0.48 -2.31 -7.27
C LEU A 35 1.29 -1.70 -6.12
N LEU A 36 2.57 -1.41 -6.35
CA LEU A 36 3.43 -0.77 -5.35
C LEU A 36 2.89 0.61 -4.96
N GLU A 37 2.43 1.42 -5.91
CA GLU A 37 1.83 2.73 -5.64
C GLU A 37 0.52 2.60 -4.83
N ILE A 38 -0.32 1.60 -5.13
CA ILE A 38 -1.52 1.33 -4.33
C ILE A 38 -1.15 0.96 -2.89
N LEU A 39 -0.15 0.09 -2.71
CA LEU A 39 0.32 -0.33 -1.39
C LEU A 39 0.93 0.84 -0.64
N ALA A 40 1.76 1.65 -1.27
CA ALA A 40 2.36 2.84 -0.67
C ALA A 40 1.28 3.85 -0.24
N ARG A 41 0.31 4.13 -1.11
CA ARG A 41 -0.80 5.06 -0.81
C ARG A 41 -1.66 4.57 0.36
N ARG A 42 -1.93 3.26 0.45
CA ARG A 42 -2.73 2.67 1.54
C ARG A 42 -1.92 2.47 2.83
N GLY A 43 -0.63 2.19 2.72
CA GLY A 43 0.29 1.98 3.83
C GLY A 43 0.69 3.29 4.53
N ALA A 44 0.85 4.38 3.77
CA ALA A 44 1.32 5.66 4.32
C ALA A 44 0.50 6.18 5.52
N PRO A 45 -0.85 6.11 5.55
CA PRO A 45 -1.62 6.44 6.75
C PRO A 45 -1.30 5.55 7.96
N VAL A 46 -1.18 4.23 7.74
CA VAL A 46 -0.85 3.25 8.79
C VAL A 46 0.56 3.51 9.33
N ASP A 47 1.53 3.76 8.46
CA ASP A 47 2.91 4.06 8.85
C ASP A 47 3.04 5.39 9.59
N ARG A 48 2.25 6.40 9.22
CA ARG A 48 2.16 7.65 10.00
C ARG A 48 1.64 7.39 11.41
N GLU A 49 0.60 6.57 11.55
CA GLU A 49 0.04 6.25 12.86
C GLU A 49 1.00 5.40 13.71
N ARG A 50 1.69 4.43 13.10
CA ARG A 50 2.80 3.69 13.73
C ARG A 50 3.87 4.63 14.26
N GLY A 51 4.27 5.61 13.44
CA GLY A 51 5.24 6.64 13.80
C GLY A 51 4.79 7.50 14.98
N ARG A 52 3.52 7.96 14.97
CA ARG A 52 2.94 8.71 16.10
C ARG A 52 2.93 7.91 17.39
N ARG A 53 2.49 6.64 17.34
CA ARG A 53 2.47 5.75 18.51
C ARG A 53 3.87 5.50 19.06
N ARG A 54 4.85 5.28 18.18
CA ARG A 54 6.25 5.12 18.57
C ARG A 54 6.81 6.39 19.21
N ALA A 55 6.50 7.57 18.66
CA ALA A 55 6.97 8.85 19.18
C ALA A 55 6.36 9.19 20.56
N ALA A 56 5.21 8.61 20.90
CA ALA A 56 4.60 8.73 22.23
C ALA A 56 5.22 7.80 23.28
N LEU A 57 6.11 6.87 22.88
CA LEU A 57 6.85 6.02 23.82
C LEU A 57 8.11 6.74 24.30
N GLY A 58 8.51 6.47 25.55
CA GLY A 58 9.80 6.93 26.09
C GLY A 58 11.00 6.20 25.47
N ASP A 59 12.22 6.55 25.90
CA ASP A 59 13.48 6.10 25.28
C ASP A 59 13.75 4.58 25.40
N ARG A 60 13.10 3.92 26.37
CA ARG A 60 13.26 2.48 26.64
C ARG A 60 11.91 1.76 26.61
N PRO A 61 11.26 1.68 25.44
CA PRO A 61 10.01 0.93 25.33
C PRO A 61 10.29 -0.57 25.41
N SER A 62 9.36 -1.31 25.98
CA SER A 62 9.35 -2.76 25.92
C SER A 62 9.10 -3.26 24.49
N VAL A 63 9.53 -4.49 24.21
CA VAL A 63 9.24 -5.16 22.92
C VAL A 63 7.74 -5.21 22.66
N ALA A 64 6.92 -5.43 23.70
CA ALA A 64 5.47 -5.46 23.57
C ALA A 64 4.89 -4.11 23.10
N GLU A 65 5.43 -2.98 23.55
CA GLU A 65 5.01 -1.65 23.11
C GLU A 65 5.41 -1.36 21.67
N LEU A 66 6.62 -1.78 21.27
CA LEU A 66 7.07 -1.69 19.88
C LEU A 66 6.20 -2.53 18.94
N VAL A 67 5.89 -3.78 19.32
CA VAL A 67 4.99 -4.65 18.55
C VAL A 67 3.60 -4.05 18.47
N ARG A 68 3.05 -3.51 19.56
CA ARG A 68 1.75 -2.80 19.56
C ARG A 68 1.72 -1.64 18.57
N CYS A 69 2.81 -0.90 18.41
CA CYS A 69 2.89 0.15 17.39
C CYS A 69 2.67 -0.41 15.99
N LEU A 70 3.20 -1.60 15.68
CA LEU A 70 3.11 -2.21 14.35
C LEU A 70 1.77 -2.85 14.03
N VAL A 71 1.12 -3.48 15.02
CA VAL A 71 -0.07 -4.35 14.81
C VAL A 71 -1.40 -3.67 15.11
N ALA A 72 -1.44 -2.69 16.01
CA ALA A 72 -2.69 -2.02 16.39
C ALA A 72 -3.29 -1.04 15.35
N PRO A 73 -2.54 -0.39 14.43
CA PRO A 73 -3.10 0.55 13.46
C PRO A 73 -3.62 -0.12 12.18
N TYR A 74 -4.26 -1.30 12.30
CA TYR A 74 -4.88 -2.04 11.20
C TYR A 74 -6.37 -2.27 11.41
#